data_AF-A0A0V0GXH9-F1
#
_entry.id   AF-A0A0V0GXH9-F1
#
_cell.length_a   1.000
_cell.length_b   1.000
_cell.length_c   1.000
_cell.angle_alpha   90.00
_cell.angle_beta   90.00
_cell.angle_gamma   90.00
#
_symmetry.space_group_name_H-M   'P 1'
#
loop_
_entity.id
_entity.type
_entity.pdbx_description
1 polymer ?
#
loop_
_entity_poly.entity_id
_entity_poly.type
_entity_poly.pdbx_seq_one_letter_code
_entity_poly.pdbx_strand_id
1 'polypeptide(L)'
;MGNDFFLFEFALRVTAEQVIEGDWEWRNNPVILQWWNPTIGTRCGRSKENSTWVKIVGLPLHFWDQKIFKVIGDFCGGWIETEEETQLRNHLKWARIRIKGDGADIPKEVTIDGGGICYTMQIWAESPVRVFAGEDLNSEVSTQRSRGGKPMDKGEA
;
A
#
# COMPACT_ATOMS: atom_id res chain seq x y z
N MET A 1 -7.10 8.73 5.36
CA MET A 1 -6.75 9.91 4.54
C MET A 1 -5.33 10.31 4.89
N GLY A 2 -4.48 10.33 3.87
CA GLY A 2 -3.05 10.62 3.86
C GLY A 2 -2.65 10.61 2.39
N ASN A 3 -1.65 11.40 2.00
CA ASN A 3 -1.34 11.80 0.61
C ASN A 3 -2.26 12.92 0.09
N ASP A 4 -2.12 14.14 0.63
CA ASP A 4 -2.68 15.40 0.11
C ASP A 4 -4.21 15.52 0.01
N PHE A 5 -4.98 14.57 0.55
CA PHE A 5 -6.43 14.66 0.67
C PHE A 5 -6.87 15.16 2.05
N PHE A 6 -7.80 16.11 2.06
CA PHE A 6 -8.45 16.65 3.26
C PHE A 6 -9.96 16.44 3.18
N LEU A 7 -10.59 16.23 4.33
CA LEU A 7 -12.05 16.14 4.45
C LEU A 7 -12.56 17.32 5.26
N PHE A 8 -13.57 17.98 4.70
CA PHE A 8 -14.28 19.07 5.35
C PHE A 8 -15.72 18.62 5.62
N GLU A 9 -16.19 18.86 6.83
CA GLU A 9 -17.57 18.62 7.23
C GLU A 9 -18.26 19.96 7.45
N PHE A 10 -19.43 20.13 6.85
CA PHE A 10 -20.25 21.33 6.98
C PHE A 10 -21.56 21.00 7.68
N ALA A 11 -21.98 21.86 8.61
CA ALA A 11 -23.24 21.67 9.34
C ALA A 11 -24.48 21.68 8.41
N LEU A 12 -24.39 22.39 7.29
CA LEU A 12 -25.47 22.52 6.31
C LEU A 12 -24.94 22.21 4.91
N ARG A 13 -25.73 21.44 4.15
CA ARG A 13 -25.43 21.09 2.76
C ARG A 13 -25.29 22.32 1.86
N VAL A 14 -26.14 23.33 2.06
CA VAL A 14 -26.12 24.59 1.28
C VAL A 14 -24.77 25.30 1.42
N THR A 15 -24.15 25.26 2.60
CA THR A 15 -22.83 25.84 2.80
C THR A 15 -21.76 25.09 2.01
N ALA A 16 -21.83 23.76 1.99
CA ALA A 16 -20.91 22.95 1.20
C ALA A 16 -21.08 23.19 -0.32
N GLU A 17 -22.32 23.35 -0.79
CA GLU A 17 -22.64 23.71 -2.19
C GLU A 17 -22.04 25.07 -2.58
N GLN A 18 -22.12 26.08 -1.71
CA GLN A 18 -21.50 27.38 -2.00
C GLN A 18 -19.98 27.31 -1.99
N VAL A 19 -19.40 26.51 -1.10
CA VAL A 19 -17.95 26.37 -1.00
C VAL A 19 -17.39 25.59 -2.18
N ILE A 20 -18.05 24.54 -2.66
CA ILE A 20 -17.53 23.72 -3.76
C ILE A 20 -17.50 24.45 -5.11
N GLU A 21 -18.38 25.44 -5.30
CA GLU A 21 -18.45 26.27 -6.51
C GLU A 21 -17.38 27.38 -6.55
N GLY A 22 -16.73 27.65 -5.42
CA GLY A 22 -15.68 28.66 -5.32
C GLY A 22 -14.33 28.18 -5.86
N ASP A 23 -13.50 29.14 -6.26
CA ASP A 23 -12.09 28.92 -6.55
C ASP A 23 -11.26 29.13 -5.28
N TRP A 24 -10.45 28.14 -4.93
CA TRP A 24 -9.66 28.15 -3.71
C TRP A 24 -8.17 28.00 -4.01
N GLU A 25 -7.35 28.77 -3.29
CA GLU A 25 -5.91 28.66 -3.34
C GLU A 25 -5.32 28.55 -1.93
N TRP A 26 -4.37 27.65 -1.76
CA TRP A 26 -3.61 27.49 -0.52
C TRP A 26 -2.12 27.55 -0.83
N ARG A 27 -1.42 28.55 -0.28
CA ARG A 27 0.02 28.78 -0.52
C ARG A 27 0.37 28.81 -2.01
N ASN A 28 -0.42 29.55 -2.80
CA ASN A 28 -0.30 29.66 -4.27
C ASN A 28 -0.49 28.33 -5.04
N ASN A 29 -1.10 27.32 -4.42
CA ASN A 29 -1.53 26.10 -5.12
C ASN A 29 -3.06 26.06 -5.17
N PRO A 30 -3.66 25.78 -6.33
CA PRO A 30 -5.11 25.62 -6.43
C PRO A 30 -5.57 24.43 -5.58
N VAL A 31 -6.66 24.61 -4.85
CA VAL A 31 -7.32 23.57 -4.06
C VAL A 31 -8.57 23.14 -4.79
N ILE A 32 -8.57 21.90 -5.28
CA ILE A 32 -9.71 21.32 -5.98
C ILE A 32 -10.63 20.68 -4.94
N LEU A 33 -11.86 21.19 -4.85
CA LEU A 33 -12.90 20.62 -4.00
C LEU A 33 -13.81 19.72 -4.82
N GLN A 34 -14.20 18.59 -4.24
CA GLN A 34 -15.16 17.65 -4.83
C GLN A 34 -16.05 17.06 -3.72
N TRP A 35 -17.25 16.62 -4.08
CA TRP A 35 -18.12 15.89 -3.16
C TRP A 35 -17.43 14.59 -2.72
N TRP A 36 -17.58 14.27 -1.44
CA TRP A 36 -17.02 13.04 -0.90
C TRP A 36 -17.64 11.80 -1.57
N ASN A 37 -16.79 10.82 -1.88
CA ASN A 37 -17.17 9.50 -2.37
C ASN A 37 -16.30 8.44 -1.64
N PRO A 38 -16.87 7.29 -1.24
CA PRO A 38 -16.13 6.16 -0.66
C PRO A 38 -14.85 5.72 -1.39
N THR A 39 -14.72 5.98 -2.68
CA THR A 39 -13.53 5.59 -3.46
C THR A 39 -12.40 6.63 -3.43
N ILE A 40 -12.62 7.83 -2.86
CA ILE A 40 -11.58 8.87 -2.78
C ILE A 40 -10.42 8.40 -1.89
N GLY A 41 -9.19 8.55 -2.38
CA GLY A 41 -7.99 8.09 -1.69
C GLY A 41 -7.82 6.57 -1.65
N THR A 42 -8.69 5.83 -2.36
CA THR A 42 -8.53 4.38 -2.57
C THR A 42 -7.76 4.11 -3.84
N ARG A 43 -7.20 2.91 -3.92
CA ARG A 43 -6.40 2.43 -5.05
C ARG A 43 -7.23 1.48 -5.90
N CYS A 44 -7.10 1.57 -7.22
CA CYS A 44 -7.67 0.56 -8.11
C CYS A 44 -7.03 -0.80 -7.83
N GLY A 45 -7.83 -1.82 -7.55
CA GLY A 45 -7.36 -3.15 -7.18
C GLY A 45 -6.51 -3.85 -8.25
N ARG A 46 -6.60 -3.43 -9.52
CA ARG A 46 -5.78 -3.95 -10.63
C ARG A 46 -4.46 -3.21 -10.84
N SER A 47 -4.33 -2.01 -10.30
CA SER A 47 -3.08 -1.26 -10.43
C SER A 47 -1.98 -2.06 -9.73
N LYS A 48 -0.79 -2.15 -10.34
CA LYS A 48 0.40 -2.71 -9.72
C LYS A 48 1.38 -1.58 -9.45
N GLU A 49 1.75 -1.41 -8.19
CA GLU A 49 2.74 -0.44 -7.77
C GLU A 49 4.08 -1.15 -7.74
N ASN A 50 5.10 -0.45 -8.23
CA ASN A 50 6.44 -1.02 -8.28
C ASN A 50 7.17 -0.85 -6.94
N SER A 51 6.60 -0.09 -6.00
CA SER A 51 7.17 0.16 -4.69
C SER A 51 6.11 0.40 -3.64
N THR A 52 6.36 0.00 -2.40
CA THR A 52 5.49 0.23 -1.25
C THR A 52 6.31 0.66 -0.04
N TRP A 53 5.74 1.50 0.81
CA TRP A 53 6.34 1.83 2.10
C TRP A 53 6.00 0.77 3.14
N VAL A 54 6.97 0.42 3.98
CA VAL A 54 6.77 -0.47 5.12
C VAL A 54 7.29 0.20 6.38
N LYS A 55 6.59 -0.03 7.49
CA LYS A 55 7.00 0.35 8.83
C LYS A 55 7.55 -0.85 9.58
N ILE A 56 8.70 -0.65 10.22
CA ILE A 56 9.33 -1.61 11.13
C ILE A 56 9.05 -1.11 12.54
N VAL A 57 8.16 -1.82 13.23
CA VAL A 57 7.70 -1.45 14.57
C VAL A 57 8.51 -2.21 15.62
N GLY A 58 8.94 -1.50 16.67
CA GLY A 58 9.71 -2.09 17.77
C GLY A 58 11.19 -2.32 17.44
N LEU A 59 11.74 -1.63 16.43
CA LEU A 59 13.15 -1.72 16.08
C LEU A 59 14.03 -1.20 17.25
N PRO A 60 14.92 -2.03 17.82
CA PRO A 60 15.88 -1.58 18.83
C PRO A 60 16.78 -0.46 18.30
N LEU A 61 17.10 0.51 19.16
CA LEU A 61 17.88 1.70 18.77
C LEU A 61 19.28 1.35 18.22
N HIS A 62 19.90 0.28 18.70
CA HIS A 62 21.21 -0.17 18.22
C HIS A 62 21.17 -0.77 16.81
N PHE A 63 19.99 -1.15 16.32
CA PHE A 63 19.74 -1.58 14.94
C PHE A 63 19.30 -0.44 14.02
N TRP A 64 19.31 0.79 14.51
CA TRP A 64 18.96 1.97 13.72
C TRP A 64 20.12 2.41 12.81
N ASP A 65 20.46 1.53 11.89
CA ASP A 65 21.57 1.67 10.95
C ASP A 65 21.12 1.37 9.52
N GLN A 66 21.71 2.09 8.56
CA GLN A 66 21.36 1.96 7.15
C GLN A 66 21.56 0.54 6.62
N LYS A 67 22.56 -0.20 7.11
CA LYS A 67 22.80 -1.59 6.70
C LYS A 67 21.67 -2.49 7.17
N ILE A 68 21.17 -2.28 8.39
CA ILE A 68 20.04 -3.04 8.92
C ILE A 68 18.77 -2.75 8.12
N PHE A 69 18.50 -1.48 7.81
CA PHE A 69 17.38 -1.09 6.96
C PHE A 69 17.42 -1.76 5.59
N LYS A 70 18.61 -1.80 4.99
CA LYS A 70 18.80 -2.49 3.71
C LYS A 70 18.53 -3.99 3.83
N VAL A 71 19.06 -4.67 4.85
CA VAL A 71 18.84 -6.10 5.08
C VAL A 71 17.34 -6.41 5.25
N ILE A 72 16.64 -5.63 6.08
CA ILE A 72 15.19 -5.81 6.28
C ILE A 72 14.43 -5.51 4.99
N GLY A 73 14.78 -4.44 4.28
CA GLY A 73 14.11 -4.09 3.02
C GLY A 73 14.32 -5.13 1.92
N ASP A 74 15.52 -5.69 1.82
CA ASP A 74 15.84 -6.76 0.88
C ASP A 74 15.09 -8.06 1.24
N PHE A 75 14.96 -8.37 2.54
CA PHE A 75 14.12 -9.48 3.01
C PHE A 75 12.64 -9.30 2.65
N CYS A 76 12.10 -8.09 2.75
CA CYS A 76 10.69 -7.83 2.46
C CYS A 76 10.35 -7.76 0.95
N GLY A 77 11.32 -7.56 0.06
CA GLY A 77 11.05 -7.45 -1.39
C GLY A 77 12.10 -6.70 -2.21
N GLY A 78 13.12 -6.11 -1.57
CA GLY A 78 14.17 -5.34 -2.21
C GLY A 78 14.14 -3.89 -1.75
N TRP A 79 15.16 -3.47 -1.00
CA TRP A 79 15.26 -2.12 -0.46
C TRP A 79 15.44 -1.07 -1.58
N ILE A 80 14.73 0.05 -1.48
CA ILE A 80 14.83 1.20 -2.40
C ILE A 80 15.42 2.40 -1.66
N GLU A 81 14.77 2.83 -0.58
CA GLU A 81 15.17 4.01 0.19
C GLU A 81 14.70 3.92 1.64
N THR A 82 15.30 4.74 2.49
CA THR A 82 14.91 4.93 3.90
C THR A 82 14.32 6.33 4.03
N GLU A 83 13.17 6.48 4.69
CA GLU A 83 12.56 7.79 4.93
C GLU A 83 13.53 8.74 5.64
N GLU A 84 13.54 10.02 5.24
CA GLU A 84 14.44 11.03 5.81
C GLU A 84 14.30 11.15 7.34
N GLU A 85 13.08 11.20 7.86
CA GLU A 85 12.85 11.27 9.32
C GLU A 85 13.39 10.04 10.06
N THR A 86 13.34 8.87 9.41
CA THR A 86 13.95 7.65 9.92
C THR A 86 15.48 7.78 9.90
N GLN A 87 16.08 8.29 8.83
CA GLN A 87 17.53 8.51 8.77
C GLN A 87 18.01 9.50 9.85
N LEU A 88 17.27 10.59 10.05
CA LEU A 88 17.55 11.63 11.04
C LEU A 88 17.24 11.21 12.48
N ARG A 89 16.58 10.05 12.69
CA ARG A 89 16.15 9.56 14.01
C ARG A 89 15.19 10.52 14.73
N ASN A 90 14.42 11.32 13.98
CA ASN A 90 13.47 12.28 14.53
C ASN A 90 12.28 11.57 15.21
N HIS A 91 11.86 10.44 14.66
CA HIS A 91 10.72 9.65 15.15
C HIS A 91 11.10 8.19 15.37
N LEU A 92 11.52 7.84 16.60
CA LEU A 92 11.96 6.48 16.96
C LEU A 92 10.81 5.50 17.26
N LYS A 93 9.58 5.81 16.85
CA LYS A 93 8.42 4.92 17.06
C LYS A 93 8.42 3.74 16.09
N TRP A 94 8.87 3.99 14.86
CA TRP A 94 9.01 3.02 13.78
C TRP A 94 10.08 3.51 12.83
N ALA A 95 10.83 2.59 12.23
CA ALA A 95 11.60 2.91 11.04
C ALA A 95 10.72 2.73 9.81
N ARG A 96 10.80 3.64 8.85
CA ARG A 96 10.02 3.56 7.60
C ARG A 96 10.96 3.47 6.41
N ILE A 97 10.78 2.42 5.61
CA ILE A 97 11.60 2.15 4.43
C ILE A 97 10.70 1.87 3.24
N ARG A 98 11.20 2.17 2.04
CA ARG A 98 10.53 1.86 0.78
C ARG A 98 11.17 0.62 0.18
N ILE A 99 10.32 -0.30 -0.25
CA ILE A 99 10.72 -1.56 -0.86
C ILE A 99 10.07 -1.70 -2.23
N LYS A 100 10.58 -2.63 -3.05
CA LYS A 100 9.96 -3.00 -4.33
C LYS A 100 8.69 -3.83 -4.08
N GLY A 101 7.74 -3.71 -5.00
CA GLY A 101 6.48 -4.44 -4.97
C GLY A 101 5.29 -3.62 -4.46
N ASP A 102 4.10 -4.19 -4.56
CA ASP A 102 2.81 -3.52 -4.29
C ASP A 102 2.29 -3.72 -2.85
N GLY A 103 3.12 -4.32 -2.00
CA GLY A 103 2.82 -4.56 -0.60
C GLY A 103 1.93 -5.77 -0.33
N ALA A 104 1.54 -6.55 -1.36
CA ALA A 104 0.65 -7.70 -1.18
C ALA A 104 1.32 -8.86 -0.43
N ASP A 105 2.58 -9.18 -0.75
CA ASP A 105 3.30 -10.35 -0.25
C ASP A 105 4.42 -9.96 0.73
N ILE A 106 4.12 -9.05 1.67
CA ILE A 106 5.09 -8.58 2.67
C ILE A 106 5.00 -9.46 3.93
N PRO A 107 6.13 -9.98 4.43
CA PRO A 107 6.14 -10.72 5.70
C PRO A 107 5.67 -9.81 6.84
N LYS A 108 4.96 -10.38 7.83
CA LYS A 108 4.45 -9.63 8.98
C LYS A 108 5.50 -9.38 10.05
N GLU A 109 6.59 -10.13 10.01
CA GLU A 109 7.66 -10.05 10.99
C GLU A 109 9.00 -10.33 10.33
N VAL A 110 10.06 -9.84 10.98
CA VAL A 110 11.45 -10.11 10.62
C VAL A 110 12.22 -10.44 11.88
N THR A 111 13.11 -11.43 11.79
CA THR A 111 14.01 -11.81 12.88
C THR A 111 15.46 -11.56 12.47
N ILE A 112 16.19 -10.83 13.31
CA ILE A 112 17.62 -10.58 13.16
C ILE A 112 18.36 -11.23 14.33
N ASP A 113 19.39 -12.02 14.03
CA ASP A 113 20.33 -12.50 15.04
C ASP A 113 21.47 -11.50 15.21
N GLY A 114 21.77 -11.17 16.47
CA GLY A 114 22.88 -10.28 16.83
C GLY A 114 23.50 -10.73 18.15
N GLY A 115 24.72 -11.28 18.09
CA GLY A 115 25.48 -11.65 19.28
C GLY A 115 24.85 -12.80 20.10
N GLY A 116 24.18 -13.74 19.43
CA GLY A 116 23.47 -14.85 20.07
C GLY A 116 22.11 -14.48 20.67
N ILE A 117 21.62 -13.27 20.39
CA ILE A 117 20.27 -12.81 20.74
C ILE A 117 19.48 -12.64 19.45
N CYS A 118 18.29 -13.25 19.40
CA CYS A 118 17.36 -13.09 18.29
C CYS A 118 16.34 -11.99 18.60
N TYR A 119 16.17 -11.05 17.68
CA TYR A 119 15.24 -9.93 17.79
C TYR A 119 14.16 -10.05 16.72
N THR A 120 12.92 -10.22 17.13
CA THR A 120 11.77 -10.27 16.21
C THR A 120 11.01 -8.95 16.26
N MET A 121 10.78 -8.35 15.08
CA MET A 121 10.10 -7.06 14.92
C MET A 121 8.94 -7.21 13.95
N GLN A 122 7.92 -6.37 14.13
CA GLN A 122 6.73 -6.39 13.28
C GLN A 122 6.92 -5.49 12.05
N ILE A 123 6.47 -5.97 10.90
CA ILE A 123 6.52 -5.28 9.61
C ILE A 123 5.09 -4.97 9.16
N TRP A 124 4.83 -3.69 8.89
CA TRP A 124 3.52 -3.18 8.52
C TRP A 124 3.59 -2.54 7.14
N ALA A 125 2.93 -3.12 6.15
CA ALA A 125 2.83 -2.54 4.82
C ALA A 125 1.84 -1.36 4.79
N GLU A 126 2.24 -0.26 4.17
CA GLU A 126 1.43 0.94 4.00
C GLU A 126 0.77 0.96 2.61
N SER A 127 0.01 -0.08 2.28
CA SER A 127 -0.74 -0.13 1.02
C SER A 127 -2.11 0.54 1.20
N PRO A 128 -2.52 1.47 0.32
CA PRO A 128 -3.88 2.03 0.35
C PRO A 128 -4.94 0.95 0.17
N VAL A 129 -6.17 1.23 0.63
CA VAL A 129 -7.32 0.34 0.41
C VAL A 129 -7.51 0.11 -1.08
N ARG A 130 -7.58 -1.16 -1.49
CA ARG A 130 -7.85 -1.56 -2.87
C ARG A 130 -9.36 -1.69 -3.10
N VAL A 131 -9.87 -1.02 -4.13
CA VAL A 131 -11.27 -1.07 -4.56
C VAL A 131 -11.35 -1.67 -5.96
N PHE A 132 -12.36 -2.53 -6.16
CA PHE A 132 -12.74 -3.08 -7.45
C PHE A 132 -14.16 -2.58 -7.76
N ALA A 133 -14.34 -1.79 -8.82
CA ALA A 133 -15.67 -1.31 -9.21
C ALA A 133 -16.42 -2.38 -10.02
N GLY A 134 -17.75 -2.32 -10.09
CA GLY A 134 -18.57 -3.34 -10.76
C GLY A 134 -18.28 -3.56 -12.25
N GLU A 135 -17.76 -2.55 -12.95
CA GLU A 135 -17.29 -2.65 -14.34
C GLU A 135 -16.03 -3.54 -14.46
N ASP A 136 -15.31 -3.73 -13.36
CA ASP A 136 -14.03 -4.43 -13.27
C ASP A 136 -14.14 -5.93 -12.90
N LEU A 137 -15.36 -6.46 -12.74
CA LEU A 137 -15.56 -7.90 -12.47
C LEU A 137 -15.87 -8.70 -13.75
N ASN A 138 -16.27 -8.04 -14.84
CA ASN A 138 -16.76 -8.72 -16.05
C ASN A 138 -15.68 -9.09 -17.07
N SER A 139 -14.45 -8.59 -16.94
CA SER A 139 -13.39 -8.87 -17.93
C SER A 139 -12.68 -10.21 -17.75
N GLU A 140 -12.91 -10.94 -16.66
CA GLU A 140 -12.28 -12.25 -16.41
C GLU A 140 -13.10 -13.46 -16.90
N VAL A 141 -14.36 -13.27 -17.33
CA VAL A 141 -15.19 -14.37 -17.86
C VAL A 141 -15.24 -14.34 -19.38
N SER A 142 -14.08 -14.33 -20.05
CA SER A 142 -14.04 -14.56 -21.50
C SER A 142 -12.71 -15.11 -22.01
N THR A 143 -12.08 -16.05 -21.31
CA THR A 143 -11.20 -17.03 -21.99
C THR A 143 -11.17 -18.34 -21.22
N GLN A 144 -12.14 -19.22 -21.49
CA GLN A 144 -11.95 -20.67 -21.66
C GLN A 144 -13.29 -21.31 -22.06
N ARG A 145 -13.56 -21.38 -23.37
CA ARG A 145 -14.53 -22.31 -23.94
C ARG A 145 -13.93 -23.05 -25.13
N SER A 146 -13.63 -24.32 -24.88
CA SER A 146 -13.81 -25.49 -25.76
C SER A 146 -12.57 -26.38 -25.88
N ARG A 147 -12.55 -27.43 -25.07
CA ARG A 147 -12.11 -28.77 -25.48
C ARG A 147 -12.98 -29.80 -24.77
N GLY A 148 -14.21 -29.98 -25.26
CA GLY A 148 -14.84 -31.30 -25.28
C GLY A 148 -14.50 -31.93 -26.62
N GLY A 149 -14.20 -33.22 -26.76
CA GLY A 149 -14.01 -34.33 -25.84
C GLY A 149 -13.61 -35.53 -26.70
N LYS A 150 -13.31 -36.67 -26.07
CA LYS A 150 -13.74 -37.98 -26.58
C LYS A 150 -13.61 -39.04 -25.47
N PRO A 151 -14.64 -39.87 -25.25
CA PRO A 151 -14.58 -41.00 -24.33
C PRO A 151 -13.79 -42.15 -24.98
N MET A 152 -13.02 -42.86 -24.15
CA MET A 152 -12.29 -44.07 -24.56
C MET A 152 -13.23 -45.27 -24.35
N ASP A 153 -13.56 -45.93 -25.45
CA ASP A 153 -14.43 -47.09 -25.52
C ASP A 153 -13.68 -48.36 -25.07
N LYS A 154 -14.42 -49.29 -24.47
CA LYS A 154 -13.91 -50.60 -24.02
C LYS A 154 -13.93 -51.59 -25.19
N GLY A 155 -12.89 -52.41 -25.32
CA GLY A 155 -12.91 -53.57 -26.22
C GLY A 155 -11.81 -54.58 -25.85
N GLU A 156 -12.25 -55.80 -25.50
CA GLU A 156 -11.46 -57.01 -25.25
C GLU A 156 -10.62 -57.47 -26.45
N ALA A 157 -9.42 -57.99 -26.15
CA ALA A 157 -8.90 -59.30 -26.58
C ALA A 157 -7.65 -59.64 -25.75
#